data_AF-A0A3D5KR63-F1
#
_entry.id   AF-A0A3D5KR63-F1
#
_cell.length_a   1.000
_cell.length_b   1.000
_cell.length_c   1.000
_cell.angle_alpha   90.00
_cell.angle_beta   90.00
_cell.angle_gamma   90.00
#
_symmetry.space_group_name_H-M   'P 1'
#
loop_
_entity.id
_entity.type
_entity.pdbx_description
1 polymer ?
#
loop_
_entity_poly.entity_id
_entity_poly.type
_entity_poly.pdbx_seq_one_letter_code
_entity_poly.pdbx_strand_id
1 'polypeptide(L)'
;MIINPHICYILGFLVSILVYQLGWSDVYPPLSISLLIFLGVTIASHFFSSYQWKKSVASASFKKSERAKINPWLITVVVYFLWTLDFFHEGGIPLIKILTHQPYDYKQFGVPSLHVFTVTFASFYCIYLLYFFLNTKQRHYFLLYIINMSASFLIYSRSMLFFNLASSFFLYLILLKQIPLRIIYIGTPVVLVLFYFFGMVGTKRVSEESGVLYDHNLFLDNGRATKEFRESKIPKEFFWSYFYISSPLANLQVNINTYKVKPITVTRILEYV
;
A
#
# COMPACT_ATOMS: atom_id res chain seq x y z
N MET A 1 -23.39 0.98 -2.58
CA MET A 1 -22.43 0.73 -3.66
C MET A 1 -21.35 -0.12 -3.04
N ILE A 2 -21.39 -1.44 -3.25
CA ILE A 2 -20.33 -2.31 -2.75
C ILE A 2 -19.09 -1.95 -3.56
N ILE A 3 -17.96 -1.76 -2.88
CA ILE A 3 -16.71 -1.33 -3.51
C ILE A 3 -16.44 -2.22 -4.72
N ASN A 4 -16.56 -1.63 -5.90
CA ASN A 4 -16.27 -2.30 -7.14
C ASN A 4 -14.76 -2.20 -7.36
N PRO A 5 -14.00 -3.32 -7.39
CA PRO A 5 -12.55 -3.27 -7.54
C PRO A 5 -12.12 -2.56 -8.83
N HIS A 6 -12.94 -2.63 -9.88
CA HIS A 6 -12.68 -1.89 -11.11
C HIS A 6 -12.81 -0.37 -10.91
N ILE A 7 -13.75 0.10 -10.09
CA ILE A 7 -13.86 1.52 -9.74
C ILE A 7 -12.65 1.97 -8.91
N CYS A 8 -12.17 1.15 -7.97
CA CYS A 8 -10.95 1.47 -7.22
C CYS A 8 -9.72 1.61 -8.12
N TYR A 9 -9.58 0.72 -9.11
CA TYR A 9 -8.53 0.82 -10.12
C TYR A 9 -8.62 2.15 -10.88
N ILE A 10 -9.81 2.47 -11.41
CA ILE A 10 -10.04 3.71 -12.17
C ILE A 10 -9.70 4.94 -11.33
N LEU A 11 -10.23 5.02 -10.10
CA LEU A 11 -9.97 6.15 -9.21
C LEU A 11 -8.48 6.28 -8.84
N GLY A 12 -7.80 5.16 -8.58
CA GLY A 12 -6.36 5.18 -8.25
C GLY A 12 -5.51 5.78 -9.38
N PHE A 13 -5.75 5.34 -10.63
CA PHE A 13 -5.02 5.87 -11.78
C PHE A 13 -5.42 7.31 -12.11
N LEU A 14 -6.71 7.66 -12.04
CA LEU A 14 -7.16 9.04 -12.28
C LEU A 14 -6.57 10.01 -11.25
N VAL A 15 -6.59 9.68 -9.97
CA VAL A 15 -5.96 10.50 -8.92
C VAL A 15 -4.46 10.67 -9.21
N SER A 16 -3.77 9.58 -9.56
CA SER A 16 -2.34 9.64 -9.87
C SER A 16 -2.04 10.55 -11.08
N ILE A 17 -2.85 10.48 -12.14
CA ILE A 17 -2.72 11.34 -13.33
C ILE A 17 -3.01 12.80 -12.99
N LEU A 18 -4.09 13.08 -12.25
CA LEU A 18 -4.46 14.45 -11.84
C LEU A 18 -3.37 15.08 -10.97
N VAL A 19 -2.84 14.32 -10.00
CA VAL A 19 -1.73 14.79 -9.15
C VAL A 19 -0.47 14.99 -9.99
N TYR A 20 -0.16 14.10 -10.94
CA TYR A 20 0.99 14.26 -11.86
C TYR A 20 0.94 15.59 -12.62
N GLN A 21 -0.25 15.96 -13.11
CA GLN A 21 -0.48 17.18 -13.88
C GLN A 21 -0.27 18.48 -13.09
N LEU A 22 -0.20 18.42 -11.75
CA LEU A 22 0.13 19.60 -10.94
C LEU A 22 1.56 20.11 -11.18
N GLY A 23 2.44 19.29 -11.76
CA GLY A 23 3.77 19.74 -12.21
C GLY A 23 4.67 20.28 -11.09
N TRP A 24 4.54 19.79 -9.86
CA TRP A 24 5.33 20.28 -8.72
C TRP A 24 6.79 19.84 -8.72
N SER A 25 7.21 18.90 -9.59
CA SER A 25 8.60 18.43 -9.70
C SER A 25 9.15 18.54 -11.12
N ASP A 26 10.34 19.12 -11.26
CA ASP A 26 11.10 19.20 -12.52
C ASP A 26 11.79 17.86 -12.89
N VAL A 27 11.76 16.85 -12.01
CA VAL A 27 12.33 15.52 -12.30
C VAL A 27 11.43 14.72 -13.25
N TYR A 28 10.13 15.04 -13.28
CA TYR A 28 9.15 14.23 -13.96
C TYR A 28 9.14 14.48 -15.47
N PRO A 29 9.37 13.45 -16.30
CA PRO A 29 9.25 13.61 -17.74
C PRO A 29 7.78 13.84 -18.15
N PRO A 30 7.51 14.51 -19.28
CA PRO A 30 6.16 14.55 -19.81
C PRO A 30 5.65 13.13 -20.13
N LEU A 31 4.38 12.85 -19.83
CA LEU A 31 3.78 11.56 -20.16
C LEU A 31 3.62 11.43 -21.68
N SER A 32 4.08 10.31 -22.25
CA SER A 32 3.96 10.08 -23.69
C SER A 32 2.51 9.80 -24.07
N ILE A 33 2.14 10.17 -25.30
CA ILE A 33 0.81 9.89 -25.85
C ILE A 33 0.51 8.39 -25.82
N SER A 34 1.50 7.55 -26.12
CA SER A 34 1.34 6.09 -26.08
C SER A 34 0.99 5.59 -24.67
N LEU A 35 1.63 6.12 -23.62
CA LEU A 35 1.30 5.77 -22.24
C LEU A 35 -0.10 6.24 -21.87
N LEU A 36 -0.48 7.46 -22.25
CA LEU A 36 -1.82 8.00 -21.99
C LEU A 36 -2.91 7.18 -22.70
N ILE A 37 -2.69 6.77 -23.94
CA ILE A 37 -3.60 5.88 -24.68
C ILE A 37 -3.69 4.53 -23.96
N PHE A 38 -2.56 3.93 -23.57
CA PHE A 38 -2.56 2.66 -22.83
C PHE A 38 -3.39 2.77 -21.54
N LEU A 39 -3.13 3.78 -20.71
CA LEU A 39 -3.88 4.02 -19.48
C LEU A 39 -5.37 4.26 -19.78
N GLY A 40 -5.68 5.06 -20.80
CA GLY A 40 -7.04 5.33 -21.25
C GLY A 40 -7.80 4.05 -21.64
N VAL A 41 -7.16 3.16 -22.40
CA VAL A 41 -7.73 1.85 -22.76
C VAL A 41 -7.97 1.00 -21.51
N THR A 42 -7.00 0.90 -20.59
CA THR A 42 -7.20 0.12 -19.36
C THR A 42 -8.32 0.68 -18.48
N ILE A 43 -8.42 2.00 -18.36
CA ILE A 43 -9.49 2.68 -17.62
C ILE A 43 -10.85 2.39 -18.28
N ALA A 44 -10.94 2.48 -19.62
CA ALA A 44 -12.15 2.18 -20.35
C ALA A 44 -12.58 0.71 -20.20
N SER A 45 -11.63 -0.23 -20.29
CA SER A 45 -11.88 -1.66 -20.06
C SER A 45 -12.42 -1.90 -18.64
N HIS A 46 -11.77 -1.33 -17.62
CA HIS A 46 -12.23 -1.45 -16.23
C HIS A 46 -13.58 -0.76 -16.02
N PHE A 47 -13.85 0.35 -16.71
CA PHE A 47 -15.16 1.01 -16.64
C PHE A 47 -16.26 0.10 -17.16
N PHE A 48 -16.04 -0.55 -18.31
CA PHE A 48 -16.99 -1.52 -18.86
C PHE A 48 -17.18 -2.74 -17.96
N SER A 49 -16.08 -3.32 -17.43
CA SER A 49 -16.14 -4.39 -16.44
C SER A 49 -16.87 -3.96 -15.16
N SER A 50 -16.76 -2.69 -14.78
CA SER A 50 -17.47 -2.15 -13.61
C SER A 50 -18.98 -2.14 -13.80
N TYR A 51 -19.46 -1.89 -15.02
CA TYR A 51 -20.88 -1.93 -15.37
C TYR A 51 -21.40 -3.37 -15.40
N GLN A 52 -20.59 -4.30 -15.90
CA GLN A 52 -20.90 -5.73 -15.91
C GLN A 52 -20.80 -6.39 -14.54
N TRP A 53 -20.18 -5.72 -13.56
CA TRP A 53 -20.07 -6.21 -12.19
C TRP A 53 -21.45 -6.30 -11.55
N LYS A 54 -22.08 -7.47 -11.71
CA LYS A 54 -23.39 -7.73 -11.15
C LYS A 54 -23.31 -7.62 -9.63
N LYS A 55 -24.26 -6.87 -9.07
CA LYS A 55 -24.51 -6.78 -7.62
C LYS A 55 -24.63 -8.17 -6.97
N SER A 56 -24.93 -9.21 -7.74
CA SER A 56 -24.98 -10.61 -7.31
C SER A 56 -23.64 -11.23 -6.92
N VAL A 57 -22.47 -10.73 -7.36
CA VAL A 57 -21.16 -11.17 -6.82
C VAL A 57 -20.92 -10.51 -5.46
N ALA A 58 -21.38 -9.28 -5.32
CA ALA A 58 -21.32 -8.49 -4.10
C ALA A 58 -22.40 -8.91 -3.07
N SER A 59 -23.50 -9.50 -3.53
CA SER A 59 -24.61 -10.05 -2.75
C SER A 59 -24.69 -11.57 -2.80
N ALA A 60 -23.72 -12.26 -3.43
CA ALA A 60 -23.46 -13.68 -3.23
C ALA A 60 -22.93 -13.79 -1.81
N SER A 61 -23.90 -13.67 -0.91
CA SER A 61 -23.86 -13.73 0.52
C SER A 61 -22.44 -13.97 1.04
N PHE A 62 -21.86 -12.96 1.68
CA PHE A 62 -21.24 -13.24 2.97
C PHE A 62 -22.33 -13.96 3.79
N LYS A 63 -22.46 -15.28 3.61
CA LYS A 63 -23.27 -16.11 4.50
C LYS A 63 -22.70 -15.78 5.85
N LYS A 64 -23.57 -15.44 6.80
CA LYS A 64 -23.19 -15.33 8.21
C LYS A 64 -22.54 -16.66 8.57
N SER A 65 -21.22 -16.75 8.44
CA SER A 65 -20.46 -17.87 8.91
C SER A 65 -20.44 -17.68 10.41
N GLU A 66 -21.20 -18.52 11.12
CA GLU A 66 -21.41 -18.33 12.55
C GLU A 66 -20.13 -18.56 13.34
N ARG A 67 -19.20 -19.37 12.81
CA ARG A 67 -17.87 -19.65 13.39
C ARG A 67 -16.83 -20.02 12.34
N ALA A 68 -15.56 -19.72 12.63
CA ALA A 68 -14.44 -20.25 11.88
C ALA A 68 -14.43 -21.78 11.97
N LYS A 69 -14.15 -22.46 10.85
CA LYS A 69 -14.11 -23.94 10.80
C LYS A 69 -12.94 -24.53 11.58
N ILE A 70 -11.88 -23.75 11.75
CA ILE A 70 -10.65 -24.14 12.43
C ILE A 70 -10.45 -23.20 13.62
N ASN A 71 -9.89 -23.71 14.71
CA ASN A 71 -9.60 -22.93 15.91
C ASN A 71 -8.64 -21.76 15.57
N PRO A 72 -9.05 -20.49 15.74
CA PRO A 72 -8.21 -19.34 15.39
C PRO A 72 -6.97 -19.21 16.29
N TRP A 73 -7.00 -19.72 17.52
CA TRP A 73 -5.81 -19.74 18.36
C TRP A 73 -4.73 -20.63 17.79
N LEU A 74 -5.11 -21.82 17.29
CA LEU A 74 -4.17 -22.76 16.66
C LEU A 74 -3.51 -22.14 15.43
N ILE A 75 -4.29 -21.51 14.55
CA ILE A 75 -3.73 -20.85 13.35
C ILE A 75 -2.79 -19.71 13.75
N THR A 76 -3.14 -18.90 14.76
CA THR A 76 -2.26 -17.83 15.25
C THR A 76 -0.93 -18.40 15.76
N VAL A 77 -0.96 -19.50 16.51
CA VAL A 77 0.26 -20.18 16.97
C VAL A 77 1.09 -20.67 15.79
N VAL A 78 0.48 -21.26 14.77
CA VAL A 78 1.19 -21.69 13.55
C VAL A 78 1.81 -20.50 12.82
N VAL A 79 1.10 -19.37 12.68
CA VAL A 79 1.65 -18.15 12.06
C VAL A 79 2.86 -17.64 12.84
N TYR A 80 2.79 -17.59 14.17
CA TYR A 80 3.92 -17.15 15.00
C TYR A 80 5.07 -18.15 15.03
N PHE A 81 4.78 -19.45 14.87
CA PHE A 81 5.82 -20.45 14.64
C PHE A 81 6.58 -20.18 13.34
N LEU A 82 5.88 -19.87 12.24
CA LEU A 82 6.52 -19.50 10.97
C LEU A 82 7.38 -18.24 11.11
N TRP A 83 6.88 -17.20 11.80
CA TRP A 83 7.69 -16.02 12.11
C TRP A 83 8.94 -16.34 12.92
N THR A 84 8.83 -17.28 13.86
CA THR A 84 9.95 -17.70 14.69
C THR A 84 11.03 -18.38 13.85
N LEU A 85 10.66 -19.16 12.82
CA LEU A 85 11.63 -19.73 11.88
C LEU A 85 12.39 -18.64 11.11
N ASP A 86 11.69 -17.60 10.64
CA ASP A 86 12.33 -16.43 10.01
C ASP A 86 13.28 -15.72 10.99
N PHE A 87 12.88 -15.54 12.26
CA PHE A 87 13.73 -14.93 13.28
C PHE A 87 14.98 -15.76 13.60
N PHE A 88 14.86 -17.09 13.63
CA PHE A 88 16.03 -17.96 13.83
C PHE A 88 16.99 -17.90 12.66
N HIS A 89 16.49 -17.93 11.42
CA HIS A 89 17.33 -17.79 10.22
C HIS A 89 18.08 -16.46 10.19
N GLU A 90 17.40 -15.38 10.58
CA GLU A 90 18.00 -14.04 10.68
C GLU A 90 18.95 -13.89 11.90
N GLY A 91 18.88 -14.78 12.89
CA GLY A 91 19.62 -14.66 14.15
C GLY A 91 19.06 -13.57 15.09
N GLY A 92 17.77 -13.22 14.96
CA GLY A 92 17.09 -12.30 15.86
C GLY A 92 15.80 -11.71 15.30
N ILE A 93 15.09 -10.97 16.14
CA ILE A 93 13.87 -10.25 15.75
C ILE A 93 14.28 -8.88 15.18
N PRO A 94 13.89 -8.52 13.95
CA PRO A 94 14.28 -7.25 13.31
C PRO A 94 14.06 -6.01 14.17
N LEU A 95 12.88 -5.89 14.80
CA LEU A 95 12.57 -4.77 15.68
C LEU A 95 13.58 -4.63 16.83
N ILE A 96 13.96 -5.74 17.45
CA ILE A 96 14.92 -5.74 18.56
C ILE A 96 16.31 -5.35 18.05
N LYS A 97 16.74 -5.89 16.89
CA LYS A 97 18.02 -5.52 16.27
C LYS A 97 18.11 -4.02 16.02
N ILE A 98 17.05 -3.41 15.47
CA ILE A 98 17.01 -1.98 15.20
C ILE A 98 17.05 -1.16 16.50
N LEU A 99 16.26 -1.54 17.51
CA LEU A 99 16.22 -0.84 18.80
C LEU A 99 17.54 -0.98 19.59
N THR A 100 18.31 -2.02 19.33
CA THR A 100 19.62 -2.27 19.96
C THR A 100 20.81 -1.84 19.09
N HIS A 101 20.56 -1.12 17.99
CA HIS A 101 21.57 -0.63 17.04
C HIS A 101 22.45 -1.72 16.42
N GLN A 102 21.92 -2.94 16.29
CA GLN A 102 22.59 -4.03 15.59
C GLN A 102 22.45 -3.88 14.07
N PRO A 103 23.46 -4.32 13.28
CA PRO A 103 23.37 -4.30 11.82
C PRO A 103 22.22 -5.20 11.35
N TYR A 104 21.35 -4.65 10.51
CA TYR A 104 20.20 -5.34 9.94
C TYR A 104 19.94 -4.85 8.51
N ASP A 105 19.92 -5.78 7.54
CA ASP A 105 19.49 -5.50 6.18
C ASP A 105 18.07 -6.04 5.95
N TYR A 106 17.11 -5.13 5.89
CA TYR A 106 15.71 -5.46 5.69
C TYR A 106 15.42 -6.19 4.36
N LYS A 107 16.33 -6.13 3.38
CA LYS A 107 16.13 -6.80 2.07
C LYS A 107 16.44 -8.29 2.10
N GLN A 108 17.17 -8.76 3.11
CA GLN A 108 17.62 -10.15 3.24
C GLN A 108 16.87 -10.92 4.32
N PHE A 109 15.89 -10.30 4.97
CA PHE A 109 15.16 -10.89 6.08
C PHE A 109 14.32 -12.10 5.67
N GLY A 110 14.41 -13.16 6.49
CA GLY A 110 13.58 -14.35 6.41
C GLY A 110 14.15 -15.45 5.53
N VAL A 111 13.59 -16.65 5.68
CA VAL A 111 13.96 -17.81 4.86
C VAL A 111 13.36 -17.63 3.47
N PRO A 112 14.12 -17.75 2.37
CA PRO A 112 13.59 -17.62 1.01
C PRO A 112 12.36 -18.53 0.80
N SER A 113 11.35 -18.02 0.10
CA SER A 113 10.04 -18.66 -0.13
C SER A 113 9.15 -18.82 1.12
N LEU A 114 9.69 -19.28 2.26
CA LEU A 114 8.95 -19.38 3.52
C LEU A 114 8.50 -18.01 4.01
N HIS A 115 9.39 -17.01 3.95
CA HIS A 115 9.07 -15.65 4.34
C HIS A 115 7.93 -15.07 3.48
N VAL A 116 7.99 -15.27 2.16
CA VAL A 116 6.96 -14.81 1.22
C VAL A 116 5.61 -15.46 1.53
N PHE A 117 5.61 -16.77 1.78
CA PHE A 117 4.41 -17.49 2.22
C PHE A 117 3.88 -16.95 3.55
N THR A 118 4.77 -16.77 4.54
CA THR A 118 4.41 -16.34 5.90
C THR A 118 3.79 -14.94 5.89
N VAL A 119 4.42 -13.97 5.20
CA VAL A 119 3.87 -12.62 5.02
C VAL A 119 2.49 -12.67 4.38
N THR A 120 2.36 -13.41 3.26
CA THR A 120 1.10 -13.46 2.50
C THR A 120 -0.02 -14.11 3.30
N PHE A 121 0.26 -15.25 3.92
CA PHE A 121 -0.70 -16.00 4.72
C PHE A 121 -1.07 -15.24 6.00
N ALA A 122 -0.11 -14.65 6.71
CA ALA A 122 -0.36 -13.84 7.89
C ALA A 122 -1.23 -12.61 7.57
N SER A 123 -0.96 -11.94 6.44
CA SER A 123 -1.79 -10.83 5.95
C SER A 123 -3.22 -11.29 5.65
N PHE A 124 -3.41 -12.37 4.89
CA PHE A 124 -4.74 -12.94 4.65
C PHE A 124 -5.45 -13.28 5.96
N TYR A 125 -4.76 -13.97 6.87
CA TYR A 125 -5.32 -14.43 8.13
C TYR A 125 -5.70 -13.29 9.07
N CYS A 126 -4.90 -12.21 9.08
CA CYS A 126 -5.22 -10.97 9.79
C CYS A 126 -6.56 -10.40 9.31
N ILE A 127 -6.76 -10.27 7.99
CA ILE A 127 -8.03 -9.77 7.42
C ILE A 127 -9.19 -10.74 7.68
N TYR A 128 -8.94 -12.04 7.63
CA TYR A 128 -9.92 -13.08 7.95
C TYR A 128 -10.43 -12.97 9.39
N LEU A 129 -9.53 -12.74 10.37
CA LEU A 129 -9.91 -12.52 11.77
C LEU A 129 -10.79 -11.28 11.93
N LEU A 130 -10.44 -10.18 11.25
CA LEU A 130 -11.27 -8.96 11.26
C LEU A 130 -12.66 -9.23 10.67
N TYR A 131 -12.75 -9.99 9.57
CA TYR A 131 -14.03 -10.41 9.00
C TYR A 131 -14.90 -11.15 10.03
N PHE A 132 -14.34 -12.12 10.76
CA PHE A 132 -15.09 -12.83 11.79
C PHE A 132 -15.49 -11.92 12.95
N PHE A 133 -14.62 -11.03 13.40
CA PHE A 133 -14.97 -10.02 14.40
C PHE A 133 -16.13 -9.14 13.93
N LEU A 134 -16.09 -8.63 12.70
CA LEU A 134 -17.11 -7.71 12.20
C LEU A 134 -18.49 -8.38 12.08
N ASN A 135 -18.54 -9.69 11.78
CA ASN A 135 -19.79 -10.46 11.70
C ASN A 135 -20.32 -10.99 13.03
N THR A 136 -19.44 -11.51 13.89
CA THR A 136 -19.82 -12.19 15.13
C THR A 136 -19.77 -11.29 16.37
N LYS A 137 -19.03 -10.17 16.29
CA LYS A 137 -18.71 -9.24 17.40
C LYS A 137 -18.01 -9.88 18.60
N GLN A 138 -17.47 -11.10 18.45
CA GLN A 138 -16.75 -11.77 19.54
C GLN A 138 -15.35 -11.17 19.71
N ARG A 139 -15.04 -10.70 20.93
CA ARG A 139 -13.82 -9.92 21.22
C ARG A 139 -12.51 -10.68 20.96
N HIS A 140 -12.51 -12.01 21.08
CA HIS A 140 -11.30 -12.80 20.88
C HIS A 140 -10.79 -12.72 19.43
N TYR A 141 -11.66 -12.64 18.41
CA TYR A 141 -11.23 -12.43 17.02
C TYR A 141 -10.53 -11.09 16.83
N PHE A 142 -11.02 -10.04 17.52
CA PHE A 142 -10.36 -8.73 17.48
C PHE A 142 -9.01 -8.75 18.20
N LEU A 143 -8.91 -9.42 19.34
CA LEU A 143 -7.64 -9.61 20.04
C LEU A 143 -6.61 -10.33 19.14
N LEU A 144 -7.01 -11.44 18.51
CA LEU A 144 -6.15 -12.17 17.59
C LEU A 144 -5.79 -11.34 16.35
N TYR A 145 -6.70 -10.50 15.86
CA TYR A 145 -6.41 -9.56 14.78
C TYR A 145 -5.30 -8.58 15.18
N ILE A 146 -5.37 -7.98 16.38
CA ILE A 146 -4.33 -7.08 16.88
C ILE A 146 -3.00 -7.81 17.06
N ILE A 147 -3.02 -9.04 17.60
CA ILE A 147 -1.83 -9.88 17.73
C ILE A 147 -1.22 -10.20 16.36
N ASN A 148 -2.01 -10.56 15.35
CA ASN A 148 -1.47 -10.85 14.02
C ASN A 148 -1.02 -9.58 13.29
N MET A 149 -1.68 -8.44 13.54
CA MET A 149 -1.22 -7.13 13.07
C MET A 149 0.12 -6.75 13.69
N SER A 150 0.37 -7.11 14.96
CA SER A 150 1.62 -6.75 15.63
C SER A 150 2.85 -7.40 15.01
N ALA A 151 2.70 -8.52 14.29
CA ALA A 151 3.78 -9.16 13.55
C ALA A 151 4.47 -8.20 12.56
N SER A 152 3.71 -7.29 11.93
CA SER A 152 4.26 -6.27 11.02
C SER A 152 5.27 -5.33 11.70
N PHE A 153 5.08 -5.05 13.00
CA PHE A 153 6.05 -4.27 13.78
C PHE A 153 7.28 -5.11 14.14
N LEU A 154 7.10 -6.39 14.49
CA LEU A 154 8.22 -7.29 14.83
C LEU A 154 9.21 -7.44 13.68
N ILE A 155 8.72 -7.54 12.45
CA ILE A 155 9.55 -7.61 11.23
C ILE A 155 9.94 -6.23 10.67
N TYR A 156 9.55 -5.15 11.35
CA TYR A 156 9.77 -3.77 10.92
C TYR A 156 9.30 -3.48 9.48
N SER A 157 8.18 -4.08 9.06
CA SER A 157 7.65 -3.97 7.70
C SER A 157 6.49 -2.97 7.63
N ARG A 158 6.81 -1.74 7.20
CA ARG A 158 5.80 -0.71 6.90
C ARG A 158 4.82 -1.19 5.84
N SER A 159 5.32 -1.87 4.81
CA SER A 159 4.51 -2.36 3.69
C SER A 159 3.44 -3.33 4.15
N MET A 160 3.78 -4.31 5.01
CA MET A 160 2.82 -5.26 5.55
C MET A 160 1.77 -4.57 6.43
N LEU A 161 2.20 -3.63 7.29
CA LEU A 161 1.28 -2.87 8.14
C LEU A 161 0.27 -2.08 7.29
N PHE A 162 0.74 -1.31 6.31
CA PHE A 162 -0.13 -0.52 5.44
C PHE A 162 -1.05 -1.39 4.59
N PHE A 163 -0.54 -2.52 4.07
CA PHE A 163 -1.37 -3.48 3.34
C PHE A 163 -2.52 -4.01 4.21
N ASN A 164 -2.21 -4.47 5.43
CA ASN A 164 -3.23 -4.98 6.34
C ASN A 164 -4.23 -3.89 6.77
N LEU A 165 -3.77 -2.68 7.07
CA LEU A 165 -4.67 -1.57 7.42
C LEU A 165 -5.57 -1.17 6.24
N ALA A 166 -5.02 -1.07 5.03
CA ALA A 166 -5.79 -0.76 3.83
C ALA A 166 -6.82 -1.85 3.52
N SER A 167 -6.41 -3.13 3.54
CA SER A 167 -7.32 -4.26 3.35
C SER A 167 -8.40 -4.33 4.42
N SER A 168 -8.06 -4.06 5.69
CA SER A 168 -9.02 -3.97 6.80
C SER A 168 -10.04 -2.85 6.57
N PHE A 169 -9.58 -1.68 6.10
CA PHE A 169 -10.44 -0.56 5.76
C PHE A 169 -11.38 -0.90 4.59
N PHE A 170 -10.88 -1.49 3.51
CA PHE A 170 -11.71 -1.93 2.39
C PHE A 170 -12.71 -3.01 2.80
N LEU A 171 -12.31 -3.98 3.63
CA LEU A 171 -13.22 -4.98 4.19
C LEU A 171 -14.35 -4.32 5.00
N TYR A 172 -14.01 -3.37 5.86
CA TYR A 172 -14.99 -2.63 6.65
C TYR A 172 -15.98 -1.88 5.74
N LEU A 173 -15.49 -1.19 4.71
CA LEU A 173 -16.32 -0.50 3.73
C LEU A 173 -17.18 -1.46 2.90
N ILE A 174 -16.71 -2.67 2.56
CA ILE A 174 -17.50 -3.69 1.84
C ILE A 174 -18.67 -4.17 2.70
N LEU A 175 -18.45 -4.35 4.02
CA LEU A 175 -19.50 -4.75 4.95
C LEU A 175 -20.49 -3.61 5.24
N LEU A 176 -20.11 -2.36 5.02
CA LEU A 176 -21.03 -1.23 4.99
C LEU A 176 -21.85 -1.27 3.69
N LYS A 177 -23.16 -1.53 3.81
CA LYS A 177 -24.08 -1.51 2.64
C LYS A 177 -24.03 -0.18 1.87
N GLN A 178 -23.77 0.91 2.57
CA GLN A 178 -23.57 2.27 2.05
C GLN A 178 -22.51 2.98 2.90
N ILE A 179 -21.66 3.79 2.26
CA ILE A 179 -20.68 4.63 2.96
C ILE A 179 -21.44 5.85 3.49
N PRO A 180 -21.57 6.02 4.82
CA PRO A 180 -22.24 7.19 5.38
C PRO A 180 -21.45 8.46 5.04
N LEU A 181 -22.16 9.53 4.67
CA LEU A 181 -21.55 10.82 4.33
C LEU A 181 -20.61 11.35 5.42
N ARG A 182 -20.87 11.05 6.70
CA ARG A 182 -19.97 11.41 7.81
C ARG A 182 -18.55 10.86 7.61
N ILE A 183 -18.40 9.64 7.08
CA ILE A 183 -17.08 9.04 6.85
C ILE A 183 -16.33 9.80 5.77
N ILE A 184 -17.03 10.36 4.78
CA ILE A 184 -16.42 11.20 3.76
C ILE A 184 -16.02 12.56 4.35
N TYR A 185 -16.96 13.25 5.02
CA TYR A 185 -16.70 14.58 5.58
C TYR A 185 -15.64 14.59 6.70
N ILE A 186 -15.58 13.54 7.52
CA ILE A 186 -14.56 13.39 8.57
C ILE A 186 -13.29 12.73 8.01
N GLY A 187 -13.43 11.79 7.09
CA GLY A 187 -12.30 11.03 6.55
C GLY A 187 -11.38 11.89 5.69
N THR A 188 -11.93 12.76 4.84
CA THR A 188 -11.11 13.66 3.99
C THR A 188 -10.15 14.54 4.79
N PRO A 189 -10.57 15.33 5.80
CA PRO A 189 -9.63 16.11 6.59
C PRO A 189 -8.65 15.23 7.37
N VAL A 190 -9.08 14.06 7.86
CA VAL A 190 -8.16 13.10 8.52
C VAL A 190 -7.06 12.63 7.55
N VAL A 191 -7.41 12.30 6.30
CA VAL A 191 -6.43 11.90 5.28
C VAL A 191 -5.46 13.04 4.96
N LEU A 192 -5.95 14.29 4.83
CA LEU A 192 -5.09 15.45 4.60
C LEU A 192 -4.13 15.69 5.75
N VAL A 193 -4.60 15.55 7.00
CA VAL A 193 -3.75 15.62 8.19
C VAL A 193 -2.71 14.51 8.19
N LEU A 194 -3.08 13.28 7.83
CA LEU A 194 -2.13 12.16 7.72
C LEU A 194 -1.08 12.40 6.63
N PHE A 195 -1.46 12.96 5.47
CA PHE A 195 -0.53 13.36 4.41
C PHE A 195 0.46 14.43 4.86
N TYR A 196 -0.01 15.41 5.63
CA TYR A 196 0.84 16.41 6.24
C TYR A 196 1.83 15.80 7.24
N PHE A 197 1.35 14.98 8.19
CA PHE A 197 2.21 14.28 9.15
C PHE A 197 3.20 13.34 8.48
N PHE A 198 2.78 12.62 7.43
CA PHE A 198 3.66 11.78 6.64
C PHE A 198 4.80 12.59 6.04
N GLY A 199 4.51 13.78 5.49
CA GLY A 199 5.51 14.70 4.98
C GLY A 199 6.46 15.21 6.06
N MET A 200 5.94 15.60 7.23
CA MET A 200 6.78 16.00 8.37
C MET A 200 7.74 14.89 8.81
N VAL A 201 7.24 13.68 9.01
CA VAL A 201 8.07 12.53 9.41
C VAL A 201 9.09 12.20 8.32
N GLY A 202 8.70 12.27 7.04
CA GLY A 202 9.60 12.10 5.91
C GLY A 202 10.75 13.13 5.89
N THR A 203 10.42 14.41 6.05
CA THR A 203 11.41 15.50 6.11
C THR A 203 12.35 15.33 7.29
N LYS A 204 11.83 14.97 8.47
CA LYS A 204 12.66 14.69 9.65
C LYS A 204 13.67 13.58 9.37
N ARG A 205 13.22 12.47 8.78
CA ARG A 205 14.10 11.35 8.42
C ARG A 205 15.23 11.79 7.47
N VAL A 206 14.90 12.50 6.40
CA VAL A 206 15.91 12.98 5.43
C VAL A 206 16.88 13.96 6.08
N SER A 207 16.41 14.81 6.99
CA SER A 207 17.24 15.75 7.74
C SER A 207 18.22 15.01 8.67
N GLU A 208 17.73 14.02 9.43
CA GLU A 208 18.55 13.17 10.31
C GLU A 208 19.59 12.35 9.52
N GLU A 209 19.18 11.74 8.39
CA GLU A 209 20.08 11.03 7.48
C GLU A 209 21.18 11.93 6.90
N SER A 210 20.90 13.24 6.77
CA SER A 210 21.83 14.25 6.27
C SER A 210 22.61 14.97 7.39
N GLY A 211 22.40 14.61 8.66
CA GLY A 211 23.09 15.20 9.80
C GLY A 211 22.68 16.65 10.13
N VAL A 212 21.53 17.12 9.65
CA VAL A 212 21.04 18.49 9.90
C VAL A 212 19.76 18.50 10.72
N LEU A 213 19.49 19.64 11.36
CA LEU A 213 18.18 19.91 11.97
C LEU A 213 17.09 19.94 10.89
N TYR A 214 15.85 19.72 11.31
CA TYR A 214 14.68 19.62 10.43
C TYR A 214 14.65 20.73 9.36
N ASP A 215 14.86 20.34 8.10
CA ASP A 215 14.89 21.25 6.96
C ASP A 215 14.02 20.73 5.81
N HIS A 216 12.95 21.47 5.51
CA HIS A 216 12.05 21.15 4.41
C HIS A 216 12.72 21.23 3.04
N ASN A 217 13.72 22.09 2.88
CA ASN A 217 14.34 22.34 1.57
C ASN A 217 15.11 21.13 1.07
N LEU A 218 15.72 20.33 1.95
CA LEU A 218 16.45 19.13 1.56
C LEU A 218 15.64 18.20 0.64
N PHE A 219 14.41 17.88 1.03
CA PHE A 219 13.58 17.00 0.21
C PHE A 219 13.04 17.70 -1.04
N LEU A 220 12.72 19.00 -0.94
CA LEU A 220 12.30 19.80 -2.10
C LEU A 220 13.42 19.89 -3.14
N ASP A 221 14.67 20.03 -2.73
CA ASP A 221 15.84 20.10 -3.62
C ASP A 221 16.10 18.74 -4.27
N ASN A 222 16.09 17.66 -3.47
CA ASN A 222 16.26 16.30 -3.97
C ASN A 222 15.19 15.90 -4.98
N GLY A 223 13.93 16.24 -4.71
CA GLY A 223 12.81 16.02 -5.63
C GLY A 223 12.67 17.10 -6.72
N ARG A 224 13.60 18.06 -6.80
CA ARG A 224 13.58 19.25 -7.68
C ARG A 224 12.20 19.90 -7.76
N ALA A 225 11.68 20.32 -6.63
CA ALA A 225 10.40 21.00 -6.53
C ALA A 225 10.44 22.31 -7.33
N THR A 226 9.43 22.53 -8.18
CA THR A 226 9.32 23.72 -9.03
C THR A 226 9.19 24.99 -8.20
N LYS A 227 9.55 26.13 -8.80
CA LYS A 227 9.35 27.45 -8.18
C LYS A 227 7.88 27.69 -7.83
N GLU A 228 6.97 27.30 -8.71
CA GLU A 228 5.53 27.41 -8.49
C GLU A 228 5.10 26.71 -7.20
N PHE A 229 5.56 25.49 -6.95
CA PHE A 229 5.25 24.80 -5.69
C PHE A 229 5.93 25.46 -4.49
N ARG A 230 7.20 25.86 -4.59
CA ARG A 230 7.94 26.51 -3.51
C ARG A 230 7.32 27.84 -3.09
N GLU A 231 6.77 28.59 -4.02
CA GLU A 231 6.13 29.89 -3.76
C GLU A 231 4.63 29.75 -3.45
N SER A 232 4.04 28.57 -3.69
CA SER A 232 2.64 28.31 -3.36
C SER A 232 2.34 28.37 -1.85
N LYS A 233 1.07 28.66 -1.53
CA LYS A 233 0.53 28.63 -0.15
C LYS A 233 0.35 27.20 0.41
N ILE A 234 0.69 26.18 -0.37
CA ILE A 234 0.57 24.78 0.05
C ILE A 234 1.74 24.44 0.99
N PRO A 235 1.48 23.83 2.17
CA PRO A 235 2.54 23.38 3.06
C PRO A 235 3.51 22.44 2.35
N LYS A 236 4.81 22.63 2.57
CA LYS A 236 5.86 21.96 1.82
C LYS A 236 5.90 20.46 2.08
N GLU A 237 5.34 20.02 3.19
CA GLU A 237 5.15 18.63 3.59
C GLU A 237 4.24 17.87 2.62
N PHE A 238 3.29 18.54 1.96
CA PHE A 238 2.47 17.91 0.93
C PHE A 238 3.27 17.52 -0.32
N PHE A 239 4.50 18.02 -0.49
CA PHE A 239 5.39 17.58 -1.56
C PHE A 239 5.69 16.09 -1.46
N TRP A 240 5.83 15.53 -0.25
CA TRP A 240 5.99 14.10 -0.04
C TRP A 240 4.79 13.32 -0.59
N SER A 241 3.58 13.77 -0.28
CA SER A 241 2.36 13.09 -0.74
C SER A 241 2.19 13.20 -2.25
N TYR A 242 2.44 14.38 -2.82
CA TYR A 242 2.51 14.58 -4.27
C TYR A 242 3.49 13.59 -4.89
N PHE A 243 4.73 13.56 -4.38
CA PHE A 243 5.80 12.75 -4.93
C PHE A 243 5.44 11.26 -4.90
N TYR A 244 4.96 10.74 -3.77
CA TYR A 244 4.59 9.32 -3.65
C TYR A 244 3.38 8.90 -4.50
N ILE A 245 2.40 9.79 -4.70
CA ILE A 245 1.22 9.50 -5.53
C ILE A 245 1.60 9.48 -7.03
N SER A 246 2.49 10.38 -7.45
CA SER A 246 2.80 10.62 -8.86
C SER A 246 4.05 9.89 -9.37
N SER A 247 5.02 9.59 -8.50
CA SER A 247 6.29 8.98 -8.88
C SER A 247 6.17 7.61 -9.55
N PRO A 248 5.16 6.74 -9.26
CA PRO A 248 5.00 5.50 -10.00
C PRO A 248 4.78 5.74 -11.51
N LEU A 249 4.02 6.77 -11.88
CA LEU A 249 3.83 7.16 -13.28
C LEU A 249 5.10 7.76 -13.88
N ALA A 250 5.82 8.59 -13.11
CA ALA A 250 7.09 9.16 -13.55
C ALA A 250 8.11 8.04 -13.84
N ASN A 251 8.25 7.09 -12.92
CA ASN A 251 9.12 5.94 -13.06
C ASN A 251 8.75 5.09 -14.26
N LEU A 252 7.45 4.84 -14.50
CA LEU A 252 7.00 4.11 -15.69
C LEU A 252 7.40 4.85 -16.97
N GLN A 253 7.19 6.16 -17.03
CA GLN A 253 7.58 6.97 -18.19
C GLN A 253 9.10 7.00 -18.41
N VAL A 254 9.89 7.15 -17.34
CA VAL A 254 11.36 7.08 -17.41
C VAL A 254 11.81 5.73 -17.97
N ASN A 255 11.20 4.63 -17.53
CA ASN A 255 11.51 3.30 -18.05
C ASN A 255 11.18 3.19 -19.55
N ILE A 256 10.02 3.68 -19.99
CA ILE A 256 9.63 3.71 -21.40
C ILE A 256 10.63 4.54 -22.24
N ASN A 257 11.09 5.68 -21.70
CA ASN A 257 12.03 6.56 -22.39
C ASN A 257 13.44 5.94 -22.48
N THR A 258 13.85 5.19 -21.45
CA THR A 258 15.22 4.68 -21.31
C THR A 258 15.40 3.33 -22.00
N TYR A 259 14.45 2.42 -21.82
CA TYR A 259 14.59 1.05 -22.30
C TYR A 259 13.84 0.86 -23.61
N LYS A 260 14.60 0.64 -24.69
CA LYS A 260 14.02 0.23 -25.97
C LYS A 260 13.42 -1.17 -25.82
N VAL A 261 12.16 -1.31 -26.22
CA VAL A 261 11.50 -2.61 -26.31
C VAL A 261 12.21 -3.41 -27.39
N LYS A 262 13.03 -4.39 -26.98
CA LYS A 262 13.61 -5.35 -27.91
C LYS A 262 12.48 -6.13 -28.59
N PRO A 263 12.58 -6.42 -29.90
CA PRO A 263 11.54 -7.12 -30.64
C PRO A 263 11.19 -8.46 -29.96
N ILE A 264 9.91 -8.80 -29.97
CA ILE A 264 9.43 -10.10 -29.51
C ILE A 264 9.79 -11.12 -30.60
N THR A 265 10.74 -12.00 -30.30
CA THR A 265 11.12 -13.14 -31.14
C THR A 265 10.68 -14.44 -30.48
N VAL A 266 10.41 -15.47 -31.29
CA VAL A 266 10.01 -16.81 -30.79
C VAL A 266 11.04 -17.35 -29.79
N THR A 267 12.33 -17.16 -30.08
CA THR A 267 13.44 -17.57 -29.20
C THR A 267 13.33 -16.93 -27.81
N ARG A 268 12.92 -15.66 -27.74
CA ARG A 268 12.80 -14.94 -26.47
C ARG A 268 11.55 -15.32 -25.68
N ILE A 269 10.47 -15.71 -26.35
CA ILE A 269 9.29 -16.26 -25.66
C ILE A 269 9.67 -17.57 -24.95
N LEU A 270 10.51 -18.39 -25.59
CA LEU A 270 11.02 -19.64 -25.01
C LEU A 270 12.02 -19.43 -23.87
N GLU A 271 12.64 -18.25 -23.71
CA GLU A 271 13.49 -17.94 -22.54
C GLU A 271 12.69 -17.72 -21.25
N TYR A 272 11.37 -17.46 -21.36
CA TYR A 272 10.48 -17.17 -20.23
C TYR A 272 9.46 -18.28 -19.93
N VAL A 273 9.49 -19.39 -20.69
CA VAL A 273 8.66 -20.59 -20.49
C VAL A 273 9.55 -21.72 -20.00
#